data_AF-A0A6B3D1F6-F1
#
_entry.id   AF-A0A6B3D1F6-F1
#
_cell.length_a   1.000
_cell.length_b   1.000
_cell.length_c   1.000
_cell.angle_alpha   90.00
_cell.angle_beta   90.00
_cell.angle_gamma   90.00
#
_symmetry.space_group_name_H-M   'P 1'
#
loop_
_entity.id
_entity.type
_entity.pdbx_description
1 polymer ?
#
loop_
_entity_poly.entity_id
_entity_poly.type
_entity_poly.pdbx_seq_one_letter_code
_entity_poly.pdbx_strand_id
1 'polypeptide(L)'
;GGGKDFNLEVAAAGNTDVVRSKLRTMEHLGLKDEIEDILITLNTQYHMIRLLKGRGGNGLFLYLVLDANRANLAMARHQLRRIEGELEV
;
A
#
# COMPACT_ATOMS: atom_id res chain seq x y z
N GLY A 1 -9.61 14.96 0.06
CA GLY A 1 -9.72 13.97 -1.02
C GLY A 1 -10.43 12.77 -0.45
N GLY A 2 -11.58 12.41 -1.03
CA GLY A 2 -12.53 11.46 -0.44
C GLY A 2 -13.92 11.81 -0.92
N GLY A 3 -14.11 11.77 -2.25
CA GLY A 3 -15.44 11.99 -2.84
C GLY A 3 -16.35 10.81 -2.48
N LYS A 4 -17.63 11.10 -2.33
CA LYS A 4 -18.71 10.15 -1.96
C LYS A 4 -18.81 8.88 -2.83
N ASP A 5 -18.06 8.81 -3.94
CA ASP A 5 -18.05 7.71 -4.90
C ASP A 5 -16.82 6.79 -4.81
N PHE A 6 -15.89 7.03 -3.87
CA PHE A 6 -14.76 6.12 -3.65
C PHE A 6 -15.24 4.89 -2.86
N ASN A 7 -15.65 3.84 -3.57
CA ASN A 7 -16.03 2.58 -2.95
C ASN A 7 -14.78 1.88 -2.39
N LEU A 8 -14.54 2.11 -1.10
CA LEU A 8 -13.42 1.56 -0.36
C LEU A 8 -13.40 0.03 -0.37
N GLU A 9 -14.58 -0.63 -0.39
CA GLU A 9 -14.67 -2.09 -0.41
C GLU A 9 -14.16 -2.65 -1.75
N VAL A 10 -14.59 -2.06 -2.86
CA VAL A 10 -14.12 -2.45 -4.21
C VAL A 10 -12.62 -2.16 -4.35
N ALA A 11 -12.17 -1.01 -3.86
CA ALA A 11 -10.75 -0.66 -3.85
C ALA A 11 -9.93 -1.64 -2.99
N ALA A 12 -10.43 -2.04 -1.82
CA ALA A 12 -9.75 -2.99 -0.94
C ALA A 12 -9.64 -4.38 -1.59
N ALA A 13 -10.72 -4.88 -2.20
CA ALA A 13 -10.72 -6.14 -2.93
C ALA A 13 -9.72 -6.13 -4.10
N GLY A 14 -9.78 -5.09 -4.95
CA GLY A 14 -8.87 -4.95 -6.10
C GLY A 14 -7.41 -4.86 -5.69
N ASN A 15 -7.10 -4.07 -4.64
CA ASN A 15 -5.72 -3.94 -4.17
C ASN A 15 -5.20 -5.22 -3.48
N THR A 16 -6.08 -6.02 -2.88
CA THR A 16 -5.71 -7.34 -2.33
C THR A 16 -5.22 -8.27 -3.44
N ASP A 17 -5.88 -8.27 -4.60
CA ASP A 17 -5.47 -9.06 -5.75
C ASP A 17 -4.14 -8.59 -6.34
N VAL A 18 -3.91 -7.27 -6.40
CA VAL A 18 -2.63 -6.67 -6.82
C VAL A 18 -1.49 -7.15 -5.92
N VAL A 19 -1.66 -7.05 -4.60
CA VAL A 19 -0.66 -7.49 -3.61
C VAL A 19 -0.39 -9.00 -3.74
N ARG A 20 -1.44 -9.82 -3.76
CA ARG A 20 -1.32 -11.29 -3.84
C ARG A 20 -0.61 -11.72 -5.13
N SER A 21 -0.99 -11.12 -6.25
CA SER A 21 -0.37 -11.42 -7.55
C SER A 21 1.12 -11.09 -7.53
N LYS A 22 1.50 -9.92 -7.00
CA LYS A 22 2.91 -9.50 -6.92
C LYS A 22 3.73 -10.41 -6.00
N LEU A 23 3.21 -10.81 -4.84
CA LEU A 23 3.87 -11.76 -3.93
C LEU A 23 4.15 -13.09 -4.63
N ARG A 24 3.14 -13.66 -5.30
CA ARG A 24 3.32 -14.90 -6.07
C ARG A 24 4.35 -14.75 -7.20
N THR A 25 4.38 -13.61 -7.88
CA THR A 25 5.41 -13.33 -8.89
C THR A 25 6.81 -13.28 -8.26
N MET A 26 6.97 -12.72 -7.06
CA MET A 26 8.26 -12.72 -6.38
C MET A 26 8.72 -14.13 -6.02
N GLU A 27 7.81 -14.98 -5.54
CA GLU A 27 8.08 -16.39 -5.29
C GLU A 27 8.52 -17.12 -6.57
N HIS A 28 7.79 -16.93 -7.68
CA HIS A 28 8.12 -17.54 -8.97
C HIS A 28 9.47 -17.07 -9.52
N LEU A 29 9.84 -15.81 -9.28
CA LEU A 29 11.13 -15.25 -9.68
C LEU A 29 12.26 -15.59 -8.69
N GLY A 30 11.97 -16.23 -7.56
CA GLY A 30 12.96 -16.56 -6.53
C GLY A 30 13.60 -15.35 -5.86
N LEU A 31 12.90 -14.20 -5.85
CA LEU A 31 13.41 -12.98 -5.23
C LEU A 31 13.30 -13.10 -3.70
N LYS A 32 14.41 -12.84 -3.01
CA LYS A 32 14.49 -12.91 -1.54
C LYS A 32 14.22 -11.57 -0.84
N ASP A 33 14.06 -10.51 -1.60
CA ASP A 33 13.71 -9.19 -1.06
C ASP A 33 12.26 -9.13 -0.59
N GLU A 34 11.98 -8.15 0.25
CA GLU A 34 10.64 -7.84 0.71
C GLU A 34 10.09 -6.60 -0.01
N ILE A 35 8.78 -6.57 -0.21
CA ILE A 35 8.10 -5.37 -0.71
C ILE A 35 8.08 -4.32 0.41
N GLU A 36 8.73 -3.17 0.21
CA GLU A 36 8.64 -2.03 1.13
C GLU A 36 7.31 -1.29 0.96
N ASP A 37 6.99 -0.92 -0.29
CA ASP A 37 5.71 -0.39 -0.70
C ASP A 37 5.47 -0.64 -2.20
N ILE A 38 4.21 -0.58 -2.61
CA ILE A 38 3.80 -0.55 -4.02
C ILE A 38 3.26 0.86 -4.28
N LEU A 39 3.91 1.58 -5.19
CA LEU A 39 3.45 2.87 -5.69
C LEU A 39 2.83 2.70 -7.08
N ILE A 40 1.57 3.08 -7.23
CA ILE A 40 0.86 3.15 -8.50
C ILE A 40 0.58 4.62 -8.79
N THR A 41 1.09 5.11 -9.92
CA THR A 41 0.96 6.51 -10.33
C THR A 41 -0.13 6.66 -11.38
N LEU A 42 -1.10 7.53 -11.09
CA LEU A 42 -2.15 7.97 -12.02
C LEU A 42 -1.89 9.44 -12.37
N ASN A 43 -2.59 9.95 -13.38
CA ASN A 43 -2.44 11.33 -13.85
C ASN A 43 -2.64 12.39 -12.75
N THR A 44 -3.53 12.13 -11.79
CA THR A 44 -3.89 13.08 -10.73
C THR A 44 -3.64 12.53 -9.33
N GLN A 45 -3.27 11.26 -9.21
CA GLN A 45 -3.20 10.58 -7.92
C GLN A 45 -1.98 9.66 -7.82
N TYR A 46 -1.43 9.58 -6.61
CA TYR A 46 -0.58 8.46 -6.22
C TYR A 46 -1.36 7.52 -5.33
N HIS A 47 -1.29 6.23 -5.63
CA HIS A 47 -1.83 5.16 -4.81
C HIS A 47 -0.64 4.43 -4.21
N MET A 48 -0.58 4.33 -2.89
CA MET A 48 0.51 3.69 -2.18
C MET A 48 -0.04 2.58 -1.29
N ILE A 49 0.52 1.38 -1.43
CA ILE A 49 0.20 0.20 -0.63
C ILE A 49 1.42 -0.17 0.20
N ARG A 50 1.29 -0.24 1.52
CA ARG A 50 2.35 -0.68 2.43
C ARG A 50 1.94 -1.97 3.13
N LEU A 51 2.74 -3.03 2.99
CA LEU A 51 2.53 -4.28 3.70
C LEU A 51 2.96 -4.11 5.15
N LEU A 52 2.17 -4.62 6.09
CA LEU A 52 2.51 -4.59 7.52
C LEU A 52 3.40 -5.79 7.88
N LYS A 53 4.51 -5.53 8.59
CA LYS A 53 5.54 -6.56 8.90
C LYS A 53 5.48 -7.16 10.31
N GLY A 54 4.42 -6.89 11.09
CA GLY A 54 4.28 -7.33 12.49
C GLY A 54 3.69 -8.74 12.69
N ARG A 55 3.87 -9.32 13.88
CA ARG A 55 3.37 -10.68 14.26
C ARG A 55 1.84 -10.83 14.13
N GLY A 56 1.07 -9.74 14.20
CA GLY A 56 -0.37 -9.69 13.92
C GLY A 56 -0.75 -9.16 12.52
N GLY A 57 0.24 -8.78 11.70
CA GLY A 57 0.05 -8.06 10.43
C GLY A 57 0.18 -8.92 9.15
N ASN A 58 0.47 -10.22 9.28
CA ASN A 58 0.65 -11.10 8.13
C ASN A 58 -0.63 -11.14 7.27
N GLY A 59 -0.56 -10.51 6.09
CA GLY A 59 -1.67 -10.41 5.14
C GLY A 59 -2.45 -9.08 5.18
N LEU A 60 -2.09 -8.16 6.07
CA LEU A 60 -2.67 -6.81 6.14
C LEU A 60 -1.79 -5.80 5.42
N PHE A 61 -2.43 -4.76 4.87
CA PHE A 61 -1.74 -3.65 4.23
C PHE A 61 -2.48 -2.32 4.47
N LEU A 62 -1.72 -1.23 4.46
CA LEU A 62 -2.24 0.13 4.44
C LEU A 62 -2.38 0.59 2.99
N TYR A 63 -3.49 1.24 2.66
CA TYR A 63 -3.74 1.82 1.34
C TYR A 63 -3.99 3.33 1.47
N LEU A 64 -3.19 4.12 0.75
CA LEU A 64 -3.20 5.57 0.80
C LEU A 64 -3.33 6.15 -0.60
N VAL A 65 -4.29 7.06 -0.78
CA VAL A 65 -4.45 7.84 -2.02
C VAL A 65 -4.05 9.28 -1.76
N LEU A 66 -3.12 9.80 -2.57
CA LEU A 66 -2.58 11.15 -2.47
C LEU A 66 -2.86 11.92 -3.78
N ASP A 67 -3.07 13.22 -3.68
CA ASP A 67 -3.14 14.12 -4.84
C ASP A 67 -1.74 14.33 -5.42
N ALA A 68 -1.53 13.99 -6.69
CA ALA A 68 -0.20 13.98 -7.31
C ALA A 68 0.45 15.37 -7.36
N ASN A 69 -0.33 16.46 -7.42
CA ASN A 69 0.20 17.82 -7.51
C ASN A 69 0.64 18.37 -6.15
N ARG A 70 0.22 17.74 -5.05
CA ARG A 70 0.47 18.22 -3.68
C ARG A 70 1.24 17.22 -2.83
N ALA A 71 1.33 15.97 -3.26
CA ALA A 71 1.93 14.90 -2.48
C ALA A 71 3.45 15.05 -2.34
N ASN A 72 3.95 14.79 -1.14
CA ASN A 72 5.36 14.48 -0.91
C ASN A 72 5.48 13.00 -0.56
N LEU A 73 5.97 12.20 -1.51
CA LEU A 73 6.06 10.74 -1.35
C LEU A 73 7.03 10.32 -0.23
N ALA A 74 8.12 11.07 -0.03
CA ALA A 74 9.07 10.79 1.05
C ALA A 74 8.40 10.97 2.43
N MET A 75 7.63 12.06 2.59
CA MET A 75 6.86 12.31 3.80
C MET A 75 5.75 11.27 3.99
N ALA A 76 5.05 10.90 2.92
CA ALA A 76 4.00 9.88 2.97
C ALA A 76 4.56 8.52 3.44
N ARG A 77 5.69 8.09 2.88
CA ARG A 77 6.41 6.87 3.33
C ARG A 77 6.85 6.96 4.78
N HIS A 78 7.38 8.11 5.20
CA HIS A 78 7.80 8.32 6.59
C HIS A 78 6.60 8.21 7.56
N GLN A 79 5.46 8.81 7.21
CA GLN A 79 4.25 8.72 8.03
C GLN A 79 3.69 7.30 8.07
N LEU A 80 3.66 6.59 6.94
CA LEU A 80 3.21 5.18 6.92
C LEU A 80 4.10 4.27 7.76
N ARG A 81 5.43 4.47 7.75
CA ARG A 81 6.35 3.75 8.64
C ARG A 81 6.07 4.02 10.12
N ARG A 82 5.78 5.28 10.47
CA ARG A 82 5.43 5.64 11.84
C ARG A 82 4.13 4.97 12.28
N ILE A 83 3.10 5.02 11.44
CA ILE A 83 1.79 4.37 11.70
C ILE A 83 1.95 2.86 11.85
N GLU A 84 2.74 2.21 10.98
CA GLU A 84 3.03 0.78 11.09
C GLU A 84 3.66 0.43 12.45
N GLY A 85 4.61 1.22 12.94
CA GLY A 85 5.24 0.99 14.26
C GLY A 85 4.29 1.22 15.45
N GLU A 86 3.24 2.03 15.28
CA GLU A 86 2.20 2.25 16.30
C GLU A 86 1.13 1.15 16.29
N LEU A 87 1.01 0.39 15.19
CA LEU A 87 0.02 -0.66 14.98
C LEU A 87 0.46 -2.04 15.50
N GLU A 88 1.30 -2.10 16.54
CA GLU A 88 1.59 -3.37 17.23
C GLU A 88 0.30 -3.92 17.89
N VAL A 89 -0.41 -4.78 17.14
CA VAL A 89 -1.54 -5.61 17.59
C VAL A 89 -1.04 -6.93 18.16
#